data_AF-A0A8B6HHY1-F1
#
_entry.id   AF-A0A8B6HHY1-F1
#
_cell.length_a   1.000
_cell.length_b   1.000
_cell.length_c   1.000
_cell.angle_alpha   90.00
_cell.angle_beta   90.00
_cell.angle_gamma   90.00
#
_symmetry.space_group_name_H-M   'P 1'
#
loop_
_entity.id
_entity.type
_entity.pdbx_description
1 polymer ?
#
loop_
_entity_poly.entity_id
_entity_poly.type
_entity_poly.pdbx_seq_one_letter_code
_entity_poly.pdbx_strand_id
1 'polypeptide(L)'
;MVRGRGRKPFESSLVKDPEKTAETCVQLTEAEMVRKARAILDEYLHLQDTKEARICVGELNYPSLNHVFVSECINQVLERSTVSRRHTGLLLHDLVKNSIITDKQYVQGLNSVLVYAEDMAIDIPKIYQYFGELISPMVQDGSVPLSFLKEACQPLKELGKAGILVAEILHDASDREGNKKVGYLWRKSGLKWSDFVPEDQVTQFLKEKKLEFIIREDITPTTPTVRLTLERIKDNLQDLVEKKEVRNEKIFDWIEAFLDDFTTKDKKFIRALMTAVCSSAISGRGNRAKIDATRIVARGVILQKYLDHQVEFELQALYALQALVHKLEHPPGVLRTIFDTLYDEDIISEDAFNQWEASKDPVEQEGKGVAMKQVFQFFTWLREADDEVDS
;
A
#
# COMPACT_ATOMS: atom_id res chain seq x y z
N MET A 1 81.91 -21.99 46.24
CA MET A 1 81.86 -22.18 44.77
C MET A 1 81.18 -23.53 44.51
N VAL A 2 80.44 -23.73 43.40
CA VAL A 2 79.54 -24.90 43.14
C VAL A 2 78.29 -24.86 44.07
N ARG A 3 77.04 -24.64 43.63
CA ARG A 3 76.09 -25.29 42.67
C ARG A 3 75.39 -26.55 43.22
N GLY A 4 74.05 -26.65 43.16
CA GLY A 4 73.37 -27.98 43.23
C GLY A 4 71.90 -28.13 43.66
N ARG A 5 70.93 -27.55 42.92
CA ARG A 5 69.51 -27.98 42.71
C ARG A 5 68.79 -28.97 43.69
N GLY A 6 67.58 -28.57 44.11
CA GLY A 6 66.35 -29.37 43.88
C GLY A 6 65.64 -30.06 45.06
N ARG A 7 64.34 -29.77 45.26
CA ARG A 7 63.39 -30.58 46.08
C ARG A 7 61.91 -30.38 45.69
N LYS A 8 61.24 -31.49 45.36
CA LYS A 8 59.79 -31.80 45.18
C LYS A 8 59.70 -33.34 44.96
N PRO A 9 58.52 -34.01 44.89
CA PRO A 9 57.13 -33.59 45.18
C PRO A 9 56.80 -33.91 46.67
N PHE A 10 55.62 -34.29 47.20
CA PHE A 10 54.24 -34.61 46.76
C PHE A 10 53.28 -33.70 47.63
N GLU A 11 51.97 -33.86 47.92
CA GLU A 11 50.90 -34.86 47.71
C GLU A 11 49.51 -34.18 47.78
N SER A 12 48.51 -34.70 47.02
CA SER A 12 47.05 -34.44 47.13
C SER A 12 46.55 -32.99 46.92
N SER A 13 45.31 -32.72 46.45
CA SER A 13 44.16 -33.60 46.17
C SER A 13 43.47 -33.26 44.83
N LEU A 14 42.66 -34.20 44.31
CA LEU A 14 41.82 -34.01 43.13
C LEU A 14 40.35 -33.79 43.53
N VAL A 15 39.74 -32.76 42.96
CA VAL A 15 38.28 -32.64 42.78
C VAL A 15 38.04 -32.26 41.32
N LYS A 16 37.02 -32.86 40.69
CA LYS A 16 36.62 -32.53 39.31
C LYS A 16 35.46 -31.53 39.35
N ASP A 17 35.52 -30.51 38.50
CA ASP A 17 34.32 -29.80 38.04
C ASP A 17 33.81 -30.42 36.72
N PRO A 18 32.51 -30.30 36.39
CA PRO A 18 31.92 -30.91 35.20
C PRO A 18 32.27 -30.15 33.91
N GLU A 19 32.16 -30.84 32.77
CA GLU A 19 32.20 -30.20 31.46
C GLU A 19 31.03 -29.23 31.30
N LYS A 20 31.33 -27.96 30.98
CA LYS A 20 30.32 -27.08 30.37
C LYS A 20 30.05 -27.59 28.97
N THR A 21 28.89 -28.19 28.76
CA THR A 21 28.31 -28.37 27.42
C THR A 21 28.25 -27.00 26.74
N ALA A 22 29.00 -26.84 25.65
CA ALA A 22 28.91 -25.64 24.83
C ALA A 22 27.54 -25.61 24.16
N GLU A 23 26.75 -24.57 24.42
CA GLU A 23 25.50 -24.33 23.71
C GLU A 23 25.82 -24.06 22.24
N THR A 24 25.50 -25.02 21.37
CA THR A 24 25.75 -24.89 19.94
C THR A 24 24.85 -23.80 19.38
N CYS A 25 25.42 -22.62 19.11
CA CYS A 25 24.71 -21.54 18.43
C CYS A 25 24.26 -22.02 17.05
N VAL A 26 22.95 -22.28 16.92
CA VAL A 26 22.33 -22.73 15.67
C VAL A 26 22.28 -21.54 14.72
N GLN A 27 23.29 -21.43 13.85
CA GLN A 27 23.27 -20.48 12.75
C GLN A 27 22.16 -20.88 11.78
N LEU A 28 21.14 -20.04 11.65
CA LEU A 28 20.07 -20.24 10.67
C LEU A 28 20.67 -20.32 9.27
N THR A 29 20.30 -21.35 8.51
CA THR A 29 20.74 -21.50 7.12
C THR A 29 19.83 -20.74 6.16
N GLU A 30 20.31 -20.42 4.96
CA GLU A 30 19.49 -19.80 3.89
C GLU A 30 18.20 -20.60 3.61
N ALA A 31 18.28 -21.93 3.61
CA ALA A 31 17.14 -22.82 3.40
C ALA A 31 16.09 -22.76 4.54
N GLU A 32 16.50 -22.42 5.76
CA GLU A 32 15.60 -22.22 6.89
C GLU A 32 15.03 -20.80 6.92
N MET A 33 15.81 -19.79 6.49
CA MET A 33 15.29 -18.45 6.22
C MET A 33 14.22 -18.49 5.13
N VAL A 34 14.46 -19.19 4.01
CA VAL A 34 13.45 -19.43 2.97
C VAL A 34 12.18 -20.06 3.53
N ARG A 35 12.30 -21.08 4.39
CA ARG A 35 11.13 -21.74 5.00
C ARG A 35 10.35 -20.79 5.92
N LYS A 36 11.05 -19.97 6.71
CA LYS A 36 10.45 -18.98 7.62
C LYS A 36 9.79 -17.82 6.86
N ALA A 37 10.47 -17.29 5.83
CA ALA A 37 9.93 -16.25 4.96
C ALA A 37 8.61 -16.69 4.30
N ARG A 38 8.58 -17.93 3.78
CA ARG A 38 7.36 -18.51 3.19
C ARG A 38 6.19 -18.58 4.17
N ALA A 39 6.44 -19.08 5.38
CA ALA A 39 5.42 -19.19 6.42
C ALA A 39 4.86 -17.82 6.83
N ILE A 40 5.75 -16.88 7.20
CA ILE A 40 5.37 -15.52 7.62
C ILE A 40 4.59 -14.80 6.51
N LEU A 41 4.98 -14.97 5.25
CA LEU A 41 4.28 -14.30 4.15
C LEU A 41 2.92 -14.95 3.82
N ASP A 42 2.80 -16.29 3.85
CA ASP A 42 1.50 -16.93 3.62
C ASP A 42 0.51 -16.65 4.76
N GLU A 43 0.99 -16.50 6.00
CA GLU A 43 0.20 -16.06 7.16
C GLU A 43 -0.21 -14.58 7.04
N TYR A 44 0.74 -13.69 6.74
CA TYR A 44 0.45 -12.28 6.47
C TYR A 44 -0.54 -12.08 5.32
N LEU A 45 -0.42 -12.83 4.22
CA LEU A 45 -1.34 -12.75 3.10
C LEU A 45 -2.74 -13.32 3.41
N HIS A 46 -2.89 -14.07 4.51
CA HIS A 46 -4.17 -14.56 5.00
C HIS A 46 -4.84 -13.60 6.00
N LEU A 47 -4.06 -13.09 6.97
CA LEU A 47 -4.56 -12.28 8.10
C LEU A 47 -4.44 -10.76 7.88
N GLN A 48 -3.56 -10.33 6.97
CA GLN A 48 -3.21 -8.94 6.65
C GLN A 48 -2.61 -8.10 7.81
N ASP A 49 -2.40 -8.69 9.00
CA ASP A 49 -1.79 -8.00 10.12
C ASP A 49 -0.32 -7.63 9.85
N THR A 50 -0.12 -6.36 9.51
CA THR A 50 1.18 -5.75 9.24
C THR A 50 1.97 -5.46 10.53
N LYS A 51 1.33 -5.47 11.71
CA LYS A 51 2.02 -5.36 13.02
C LYS A 51 2.66 -6.70 13.37
N GLU A 52 1.87 -7.78 13.37
CA GLU A 52 2.35 -9.11 13.73
C GLU A 52 3.41 -9.61 12.74
N ALA A 53 3.17 -9.49 11.42
CA ALA A 53 4.18 -9.87 10.42
C ALA A 53 5.53 -9.15 10.61
N ARG A 54 5.53 -7.88 11.06
CA ARG A 54 6.74 -7.12 11.42
C ARG A 54 7.41 -7.62 12.70
N ILE A 55 6.64 -8.03 13.71
CA ILE A 55 7.16 -8.65 14.94
C ILE A 55 7.83 -9.97 14.58
N CYS A 56 7.11 -10.88 13.90
CA CYS A 56 7.63 -12.15 13.40
C CYS A 56 8.94 -12.03 12.61
N VAL A 57 9.09 -11.03 11.73
CA VAL A 57 10.35 -10.79 11.00
C VAL A 57 11.45 -10.22 11.90
N GLY A 58 11.12 -9.33 12.84
CA GLY A 58 12.06 -8.81 13.83
C GLY A 58 12.63 -9.92 14.73
N GLU A 59 11.78 -10.83 15.19
CA GLU A 59 12.16 -11.99 16.02
C GLU A 59 13.01 -13.03 15.29
N LEU A 60 13.09 -12.99 13.96
CA LEU A 60 14.07 -13.81 13.23
C LEU A 60 15.49 -13.49 13.69
N ASN A 61 15.83 -12.21 13.87
CA ASN A 61 17.12 -11.76 14.40
C ASN A 61 18.36 -12.31 13.64
N TYR A 62 18.26 -12.51 12.32
CA TYR A 62 19.40 -12.85 11.44
C TYR A 62 19.62 -11.80 10.33
N PRO A 63 20.14 -10.60 10.65
CA PRO A 63 20.29 -9.51 9.67
C PRO A 63 21.11 -9.89 8.43
N SER A 64 22.07 -10.80 8.55
CA SER A 64 22.86 -11.30 7.41
C SER A 64 22.02 -12.00 6.34
N LEU A 65 20.80 -12.47 6.68
CA LEU A 65 19.90 -13.20 5.78
C LEU A 65 18.64 -12.40 5.41
N ASN A 66 18.51 -11.14 5.83
CA ASN A 66 17.36 -10.29 5.48
C ASN A 66 17.16 -10.17 3.95
N HIS A 67 18.24 -10.18 3.16
CA HIS A 67 18.13 -10.17 1.70
C HIS A 67 17.50 -11.46 1.13
N VAL A 68 17.71 -12.61 1.80
CA VAL A 68 17.09 -13.89 1.42
C VAL A 68 15.59 -13.82 1.66
N PHE A 69 15.16 -13.30 2.82
CA PHE A 69 13.75 -13.04 3.12
C PHE A 69 13.09 -12.19 2.02
N VAL A 70 13.68 -11.05 1.65
CA VAL A 70 13.17 -10.17 0.59
C VAL A 70 13.05 -10.91 -0.76
N SER A 71 14.09 -11.65 -1.16
CA SER A 71 14.10 -12.38 -2.43
C SER A 71 13.05 -13.50 -2.48
N GLU A 72 12.86 -14.23 -1.38
CA GLU A 72 11.87 -15.29 -1.28
C GLU A 72 10.45 -14.71 -1.30
N CYS A 73 10.17 -13.67 -0.50
CA CYS A 73 8.87 -13.02 -0.50
C CYS A 73 8.46 -12.52 -1.90
N ILE A 74 9.40 -11.95 -2.66
CA ILE A 74 9.18 -11.57 -4.08
C ILE A 74 8.84 -12.82 -4.92
N ASN A 75 9.70 -13.85 -4.90
CA ASN A 75 9.54 -15.06 -5.71
C ASN A 75 8.23 -15.82 -5.41
N GLN A 76 7.81 -15.87 -4.13
CA GLN A 76 6.60 -16.57 -3.68
C GLN A 76 5.30 -16.00 -4.25
N VAL A 77 5.28 -14.70 -4.63
CA VAL A 77 4.07 -13.98 -5.04
C VAL A 77 4.10 -13.42 -6.46
N LEU A 78 5.24 -13.49 -7.14
CA LEU A 78 5.44 -12.87 -8.45
C LEU A 78 4.39 -13.32 -9.49
N GLU A 79 3.99 -14.60 -9.44
CA GLU A 79 2.93 -15.19 -10.29
C GLU A 79 1.55 -15.30 -9.60
N ARG A 80 1.38 -14.79 -8.38
CA ARG A 80 0.08 -14.75 -7.68
C ARG A 80 -0.79 -13.57 -8.18
N SER A 81 -1.82 -13.20 -7.42
CA SER A 81 -2.68 -12.06 -7.73
C SER A 81 -1.96 -10.71 -7.55
N THR A 82 -2.47 -9.66 -8.21
CA THR A 82 -2.03 -8.28 -7.97
C THR A 82 -2.21 -7.86 -6.50
N VAL A 83 -3.26 -8.34 -5.82
CA VAL A 83 -3.47 -8.10 -4.37
C VAL A 83 -2.34 -8.72 -3.55
N SER A 84 -1.96 -9.97 -3.84
CA SER A 84 -0.84 -10.65 -3.16
C SER A 84 0.49 -9.92 -3.36
N ARG A 85 0.76 -9.43 -4.58
CA ARG A 85 1.94 -8.60 -4.87
C ARG A 85 1.89 -7.26 -4.13
N ARG A 86 0.74 -6.58 -4.15
CA ARG A 86 0.49 -5.31 -3.44
C ARG A 86 0.80 -5.43 -1.96
N HIS A 87 0.22 -6.42 -1.28
CA HIS A 87 0.37 -6.60 0.16
C HIS A 87 1.82 -7.00 0.51
N THR A 88 2.45 -7.87 -0.28
CA THR A 88 3.87 -8.19 -0.09
C THR A 88 4.77 -6.96 -0.21
N GLY A 89 4.51 -6.10 -1.19
CA GLY A 89 5.22 -4.82 -1.33
C GLY A 89 4.97 -3.86 -0.16
N LEU A 90 3.75 -3.84 0.40
CA LEU A 90 3.39 -3.05 1.58
C LEU A 90 4.12 -3.54 2.84
N LEU A 91 4.17 -4.86 3.08
CA LEU A 91 4.96 -5.46 4.16
C LEU A 91 6.45 -5.13 4.01
N LEU A 92 7.01 -5.26 2.80
CA LEU A 92 8.41 -4.94 2.54
C LEU A 92 8.69 -3.43 2.75
N HIS A 93 7.78 -2.54 2.37
CA HIS A 93 7.87 -1.10 2.68
C HIS A 93 7.86 -0.84 4.18
N ASP A 94 6.94 -1.46 4.93
CA ASP A 94 6.88 -1.29 6.38
C ASP A 94 8.15 -1.81 7.09
N LEU A 95 8.66 -2.99 6.69
CA LEU A 95 9.90 -3.56 7.23
C LEU A 95 11.12 -2.66 6.98
N VAL A 96 11.19 -1.98 5.83
CA VAL A 96 12.26 -1.01 5.53
C VAL A 96 12.05 0.32 6.25
N LYS A 97 10.82 0.84 6.28
CA LYS A 97 10.43 2.07 7.00
C LYS A 97 10.72 1.98 8.51
N ASN A 98 10.51 0.82 9.11
CA ASN A 98 10.80 0.56 10.53
C ASN A 98 12.23 0.04 10.77
N SER A 99 13.10 0.04 9.75
CA SER A 99 14.51 -0.37 9.82
C SER A 99 14.76 -1.82 10.30
N ILE A 100 13.76 -2.70 10.20
CA ILE A 100 13.91 -4.15 10.39
C ILE A 100 14.75 -4.74 9.25
N ILE A 101 14.55 -4.21 8.04
CA ILE A 101 15.34 -4.46 6.84
C ILE A 101 15.97 -3.14 6.38
N THR A 102 17.26 -3.13 6.08
CA THR A 102 17.94 -1.96 5.52
C THR A 102 17.67 -1.79 4.02
N ASP A 103 17.82 -0.57 3.52
CA ASP A 103 17.84 -0.24 2.10
C ASP A 103 18.73 -1.19 1.28
N LYS A 104 19.94 -1.48 1.77
CA LYS A 104 20.90 -2.38 1.13
C LYS A 104 20.47 -3.84 1.11
N GLN A 105 19.90 -4.35 2.21
CA GLN A 105 19.37 -5.72 2.24
C GLN A 105 18.17 -5.88 1.30
N TYR A 106 17.29 -4.86 1.22
CA TYR A 106 16.18 -4.83 0.28
C TYR A 106 16.67 -4.80 -1.18
N VAL A 107 17.60 -3.90 -1.51
CA VAL A 107 18.23 -3.81 -2.85
C VAL A 107 18.97 -5.10 -3.21
N GLN A 108 19.68 -5.74 -2.27
CA GLN A 108 20.37 -7.01 -2.49
C GLN A 108 19.37 -8.15 -2.81
N GLY A 109 18.28 -8.26 -2.04
CA GLY A 109 17.24 -9.26 -2.28
C GLY A 109 16.53 -9.02 -3.61
N LEU A 110 16.16 -7.78 -3.91
CA LEU A 110 15.54 -7.39 -5.17
C LEU A 110 16.46 -7.65 -6.37
N ASN A 111 17.75 -7.27 -6.29
CA ASN A 111 18.74 -7.56 -7.34
C ASN A 111 18.89 -9.06 -7.61
N SER A 112 18.82 -9.92 -6.59
CA SER A 112 18.92 -11.37 -6.76
C SER A 112 17.74 -12.00 -7.54
N VAL A 113 16.63 -11.27 -7.70
CA VAL A 113 15.51 -11.66 -8.58
C VAL A 113 15.57 -10.92 -9.92
N LEU A 114 15.85 -9.61 -9.92
CA LEU A 114 15.87 -8.80 -11.14
C LEU A 114 16.93 -9.20 -12.17
N VAL A 115 18.01 -9.90 -11.77
CA VAL A 115 18.97 -10.50 -12.72
C VAL A 115 18.33 -11.51 -13.68
N TYR A 116 17.22 -12.16 -13.31
CA TYR A 116 16.50 -13.13 -14.15
C TYR A 116 15.30 -12.52 -14.88
N ALA A 117 15.02 -11.23 -14.71
CA ALA A 117 13.79 -10.60 -15.21
C ALA A 117 13.61 -10.66 -16.74
N GLU A 118 14.70 -10.80 -17.51
CA GLU A 118 14.64 -10.97 -18.97
C GLU A 118 14.22 -12.38 -19.36
N ASP A 119 14.80 -13.40 -18.70
CA ASP A 119 14.42 -14.81 -18.91
C ASP A 119 12.95 -15.02 -18.49
N MET A 120 12.55 -14.45 -17.36
CA MET A 120 11.16 -14.47 -16.89
C MET A 120 10.19 -13.72 -17.81
N ALA A 121 10.65 -12.75 -18.61
CA ALA A 121 9.81 -12.05 -19.58
C ALA A 121 9.39 -12.94 -20.77
N ILE A 122 10.07 -14.07 -20.99
CA ILE A 122 9.74 -15.04 -22.05
C ILE A 122 8.41 -15.73 -21.72
N ASP A 123 8.27 -16.24 -20.49
CA ASP A 123 7.07 -16.95 -20.02
C ASP A 123 6.02 -15.99 -19.41
N ILE A 124 6.45 -14.84 -18.88
CA ILE A 124 5.59 -13.86 -18.18
C ILE A 124 5.69 -12.49 -18.89
N PRO A 125 4.91 -12.23 -19.95
CA PRO A 125 4.95 -10.96 -20.70
C PRO A 125 4.62 -9.69 -19.89
N LYS A 126 4.14 -9.84 -18.64
CA LYS A 126 3.81 -8.77 -17.70
C LYS A 126 4.83 -8.59 -16.57
N ILE A 127 6.00 -9.25 -16.62
CA ILE A 127 6.92 -9.33 -15.48
C ILE A 127 7.30 -7.96 -14.87
N TYR A 128 7.53 -6.93 -15.70
CA TYR A 128 7.83 -5.57 -15.20
C TYR A 128 6.61 -4.89 -14.54
N GLN A 129 5.38 -5.19 -14.96
CA GLN A 129 4.16 -4.75 -14.28
C GLN A 129 4.09 -5.39 -12.88
N TYR A 130 4.43 -6.68 -12.78
CA TYR A 130 4.40 -7.43 -11.52
C TYR A 130 5.49 -6.97 -10.54
N PHE A 131 6.70 -6.66 -11.02
CA PHE A 131 7.71 -5.96 -10.21
C PHE A 131 7.27 -4.53 -9.86
N GLY A 132 6.56 -3.83 -10.75
CA GLY A 132 5.94 -2.53 -10.47
C GLY A 132 5.00 -2.59 -9.25
N GLU A 133 4.04 -3.52 -9.26
CA GLU A 133 3.07 -3.79 -8.18
C GLU A 133 3.74 -4.14 -6.84
N LEU A 134 4.93 -4.77 -6.87
CA LEU A 134 5.73 -5.12 -5.69
C LEU A 134 6.58 -3.97 -5.14
N ILE A 135 7.08 -3.08 -6.00
CA ILE A 135 8.08 -2.06 -5.62
C ILE A 135 7.44 -0.68 -5.40
N SER A 136 6.30 -0.37 -6.04
CA SER A 136 5.63 0.93 -5.89
C SER A 136 5.24 1.32 -4.45
N PRO A 137 4.96 0.41 -3.50
CA PRO A 137 4.78 0.79 -2.10
C PRO A 137 5.97 1.54 -1.49
N MET A 138 7.20 1.32 -1.98
CA MET A 138 8.38 2.10 -1.56
C MET A 138 8.30 3.60 -1.95
N VAL A 139 7.37 3.96 -2.84
CA VAL A 139 7.13 5.34 -3.29
C VAL A 139 6.06 6.05 -2.45
N GLN A 140 5.26 5.32 -1.65
CA GLN A 140 3.95 5.82 -1.25
C GLN A 140 3.95 6.98 -0.24
N ASP A 141 4.82 6.98 0.78
CA ASP A 141 4.87 8.04 1.80
C ASP A 141 6.18 8.85 1.81
N GLY A 142 7.16 8.44 1.00
CA GLY A 142 8.48 9.07 0.95
C GLY A 142 9.34 8.82 2.20
N SER A 143 9.02 7.82 3.04
CA SER A 143 9.88 7.38 4.14
C SER A 143 11.14 6.66 3.64
N VAL A 144 11.05 5.99 2.48
CA VAL A 144 12.16 5.29 1.83
C VAL A 144 12.77 6.18 0.73
N PRO A 145 14.08 6.49 0.77
CA PRO A 145 14.72 7.31 -0.25
C PRO A 145 14.77 6.60 -1.61
N LEU A 146 14.06 7.12 -2.62
CA LEU A 146 13.93 6.49 -3.96
C LEU A 146 15.27 6.25 -4.68
N SER A 147 16.37 6.86 -4.21
CA SER A 147 17.73 6.58 -4.68
C SER A 147 18.08 5.09 -4.73
N PHE A 148 17.43 4.23 -3.92
CA PHE A 148 17.57 2.77 -3.99
C PHE A 148 17.29 2.22 -5.40
N LEU A 149 16.36 2.82 -6.16
CA LEU A 149 15.99 2.38 -7.51
C LEU A 149 17.20 2.35 -8.45
N LYS A 150 18.15 3.28 -8.29
CA LYS A 150 19.36 3.36 -9.12
C LYS A 150 20.26 2.14 -8.93
N GLU A 151 20.34 1.58 -7.72
CA GLU A 151 21.13 0.38 -7.44
C GLU A 151 20.34 -0.90 -7.76
N ALA A 152 19.03 -0.93 -7.49
CA ALA A 152 18.14 -2.04 -7.82
C ALA A 152 17.95 -2.25 -9.34
N CYS A 153 18.07 -1.20 -10.16
CA CYS A 153 17.91 -1.30 -11.62
C CYS A 153 19.21 -1.61 -12.36
N GLN A 154 20.36 -1.80 -11.68
CA GLN A 154 21.63 -2.10 -12.34
C GLN A 154 21.58 -3.36 -13.23
N PRO A 155 20.99 -4.50 -12.81
CA PRO A 155 20.87 -5.70 -13.67
C PRO A 155 20.12 -5.44 -14.98
N LEU A 156 19.20 -4.47 -14.97
CA LEU A 156 18.31 -4.16 -16.09
C LEU A 156 18.86 -3.06 -17.01
N LYS A 157 19.98 -2.43 -16.66
CA LYS A 157 20.47 -1.22 -17.36
C LYS A 157 21.03 -1.54 -18.73
N GLU A 158 21.97 -2.48 -18.82
CA GLU A 158 22.59 -2.90 -20.09
C GLU A 158 21.59 -3.61 -21.02
N LEU A 159 20.48 -4.11 -20.47
CA LEU A 159 19.36 -4.71 -21.21
C LEU A 159 18.36 -3.67 -21.75
N GLY A 160 18.52 -2.39 -21.40
CA GLY A 160 17.57 -1.32 -21.73
C GLY A 160 16.23 -1.40 -20.99
N LYS A 161 16.11 -2.26 -19.97
CA LYS A 161 14.85 -2.54 -19.26
C LYS A 161 14.69 -1.75 -17.96
N ALA A 162 15.75 -1.15 -17.45
CA ALA A 162 15.74 -0.32 -16.24
C ALA A 162 14.67 0.79 -16.30
N GLY A 163 14.62 1.57 -17.38
CA GLY A 163 13.59 2.59 -17.59
C GLY A 163 12.17 2.03 -17.65
N ILE A 164 11.98 0.82 -18.22
CA ILE A 164 10.68 0.15 -18.31
C ILE A 164 10.19 -0.20 -16.90
N LEU A 165 11.03 -0.83 -16.06
CA LEU A 165 10.64 -1.14 -14.68
C LEU A 165 10.28 0.12 -13.90
N VAL A 166 11.09 1.17 -13.98
CA VAL A 166 10.82 2.45 -13.31
C VAL A 166 9.51 3.10 -13.81
N ALA A 167 9.17 2.94 -15.10
CA ALA A 167 7.90 3.40 -15.63
C ALA A 167 6.69 2.68 -15.01
N GLU A 168 6.73 1.34 -14.90
CA GLU A 168 5.63 0.58 -14.28
C GLU A 168 5.49 0.91 -12.79
N ILE A 169 6.61 1.05 -12.05
CA ILE A 169 6.65 1.48 -10.64
C ILE A 169 5.96 2.85 -10.46
N LEU A 170 6.29 3.82 -11.31
CA LEU A 170 5.76 5.19 -11.18
C LEU A 170 4.29 5.29 -11.56
N HIS A 171 3.79 4.50 -12.52
CA HIS A 171 2.35 4.45 -12.83
C HIS A 171 1.55 3.80 -11.70
N ASP A 172 2.02 2.66 -11.18
CA ASP A 172 1.33 1.94 -10.11
C ASP A 172 1.38 2.69 -8.76
N ALA A 173 2.41 3.51 -8.53
CA ALA A 173 2.40 4.50 -7.45
C ALA A 173 1.39 5.63 -7.72
N SER A 174 1.36 6.18 -8.94
CA SER A 174 0.54 7.36 -9.28
C SER A 174 -0.95 7.08 -9.30
N ASP A 175 -1.37 5.85 -9.58
CA ASP A 175 -2.78 5.44 -9.52
C ASP A 175 -3.33 5.37 -8.07
N ARG A 176 -2.46 5.45 -7.06
CA ARG A 176 -2.86 5.57 -5.63
C ARG A 176 -2.56 6.94 -5.04
N GLU A 177 -1.39 7.50 -5.34
CA GLU A 177 -0.85 8.66 -4.65
C GLU A 177 -1.09 10.01 -5.35
N GLY A 178 -1.47 9.99 -6.63
CA GLY A 178 -1.59 11.18 -7.47
C GLY A 178 -0.27 11.56 -8.16
N ASN A 179 -0.38 12.03 -9.41
CA ASN A 179 0.77 12.37 -10.27
C ASN A 179 1.64 13.47 -9.66
N LYS A 180 1.04 14.48 -8.99
CA LYS A 180 1.77 15.56 -8.30
C LYS A 180 2.63 15.03 -7.14
N LYS A 181 2.09 14.12 -6.31
CA LYS A 181 2.82 13.53 -5.17
C LYS A 181 3.98 12.66 -5.63
N VAL A 182 3.76 11.78 -6.61
CA VAL A 182 4.82 10.92 -7.18
C VAL A 182 5.88 11.76 -7.90
N GLY A 183 5.48 12.75 -8.71
CA GLY A 183 6.39 13.69 -9.36
C GLY A 183 7.21 14.53 -8.36
N TYR A 184 6.63 14.93 -7.23
CA TYR A 184 7.36 15.59 -6.14
C TYR A 184 8.39 14.67 -5.49
N LEU A 185 8.02 13.43 -5.15
CA LEU A 185 8.93 12.47 -4.52
C LEU A 185 10.08 12.06 -5.45
N TRP A 186 9.81 11.90 -6.75
CA TRP A 186 10.85 11.72 -7.77
C TRP A 186 11.84 12.89 -7.77
N ARG A 187 11.35 14.14 -7.92
CA ARG A 187 12.21 15.35 -7.91
C ARG A 187 13.02 15.47 -6.62
N LYS A 188 12.40 15.21 -5.46
CA LYS A 188 13.03 15.21 -4.13
C LYS A 188 14.17 14.19 -4.00
N SER A 189 14.12 13.07 -4.72
CA SER A 189 15.14 12.01 -4.65
C SER A 189 16.46 12.35 -5.34
N GLY A 190 16.48 13.34 -6.24
CA GLY A 190 17.65 13.68 -7.04
C GLY A 190 17.96 12.70 -8.19
N LEU A 191 17.13 11.66 -8.40
CA LEU A 191 17.23 10.74 -9.54
C LEU A 191 17.09 11.48 -10.88
N LYS A 192 17.77 10.98 -11.90
CA LYS A 192 17.63 11.43 -13.29
C LYS A 192 17.18 10.29 -14.17
N TRP A 193 16.41 10.57 -15.22
CA TRP A 193 16.05 9.55 -16.20
C TRP A 193 17.26 8.99 -16.95
N SER A 194 18.36 9.75 -17.07
CA SER A 194 19.65 9.26 -17.55
C SER A 194 20.37 8.26 -16.62
N ASP A 195 19.85 8.02 -15.41
CA ASP A 195 20.28 6.87 -14.60
C ASP A 195 19.75 5.53 -15.15
N PHE A 196 18.62 5.55 -15.88
CA PHE A 196 17.83 4.37 -16.27
C PHE A 196 17.61 4.18 -17.79
N VAL A 197 17.78 5.26 -18.57
CA VAL A 197 17.53 5.33 -20.02
C VAL A 197 18.68 6.12 -20.68
N PRO A 198 19.11 5.83 -21.92
CA PRO A 198 20.08 6.65 -22.64
C PRO A 198 19.64 8.12 -22.74
N GLU A 199 20.56 9.07 -22.51
CA GLU A 199 20.23 10.50 -22.33
C GLU A 199 19.61 11.14 -23.58
N ASP A 200 19.97 10.66 -24.76
CA ASP A 200 19.37 11.00 -26.07
C ASP A 200 17.92 10.54 -26.21
N GLN A 201 17.53 9.46 -25.52
CA GLN A 201 16.21 8.82 -25.64
C GLN A 201 15.21 9.27 -24.57
N VAL A 202 15.67 9.87 -23.46
CA VAL A 202 14.82 10.28 -22.31
C VAL A 202 13.55 11.02 -22.75
N THR A 203 13.66 12.04 -23.60
CA THR A 203 12.51 12.86 -24.03
C THR A 203 11.47 12.06 -24.83
N GLN A 204 11.92 11.10 -25.65
CA GLN A 204 11.02 10.23 -26.41
C GLN A 204 10.39 9.16 -25.49
N PHE A 205 11.20 8.51 -24.67
CA PHE A 205 10.78 7.48 -23.72
C PHE A 205 9.67 7.98 -22.78
N LEU A 206 9.83 9.19 -22.22
CA LEU A 206 8.84 9.80 -21.33
C LEU A 206 7.50 10.05 -22.03
N LYS A 207 7.52 10.44 -23.31
CA LYS A 207 6.30 10.67 -24.11
C LYS A 207 5.62 9.36 -24.49
N GLU A 208 6.39 8.33 -24.82
CA GLU A 208 5.87 6.99 -25.15
C GLU A 208 5.27 6.30 -23.92
N LYS A 209 5.91 6.44 -22.76
CA LYS A 209 5.41 5.96 -21.46
C LYS A 209 4.38 6.88 -20.79
N LYS A 210 4.14 8.12 -21.29
CA LYS A 210 3.20 9.09 -20.70
C LYS A 210 3.59 9.59 -19.30
N LEU A 211 4.89 9.74 -19.07
CA LEU A 211 5.53 10.12 -17.80
C LEU A 211 5.97 11.59 -17.77
N GLU A 212 5.52 12.43 -18.71
CA GLU A 212 5.95 13.84 -18.78
C GLU A 212 5.56 14.65 -17.53
N PHE A 213 4.60 14.16 -16.72
CA PHE A 213 4.25 14.75 -15.44
C PHE A 213 5.38 14.69 -14.39
N ILE A 214 6.26 13.68 -14.46
CA ILE A 214 7.37 13.48 -13.52
C ILE A 214 8.40 14.62 -13.58
N ILE A 215 8.58 15.21 -14.77
CA ILE A 215 9.55 16.31 -15.01
C ILE A 215 8.89 17.70 -14.92
N ARG A 216 7.55 17.80 -14.93
CA ARG A 216 6.88 19.09 -14.74
C ARG A 216 7.14 19.61 -13.34
N GLU A 217 7.87 20.73 -13.28
CA GLU A 217 7.82 21.59 -12.12
C GLU A 217 6.44 22.24 -12.03
N ASP A 218 5.89 22.32 -10.82
CA ASP A 218 4.59 22.94 -10.52
C ASP A 218 4.71 24.48 -10.53
N ILE A 219 5.19 25.05 -11.66
CA ILE A 219 5.39 26.50 -11.83
C ILE A 219 4.04 27.23 -11.93
N THR A 220 2.96 26.51 -12.27
CA THR A 220 1.59 27.00 -12.13
C THR A 220 1.21 27.04 -10.64
N PRO A 221 0.84 28.21 -10.07
CA PRO A 221 0.42 28.28 -8.68
C PRO A 221 -0.84 27.42 -8.45
N THR A 222 -0.98 26.85 -7.26
CA THR A 222 -2.11 26.01 -6.79
C THR A 222 -3.46 26.73 -6.68
N THR A 223 -3.61 27.88 -7.34
CA THR A 223 -4.86 28.64 -7.43
C THR A 223 -5.51 28.34 -8.78
N PRO A 224 -6.63 27.60 -8.84
CA PRO A 224 -7.32 27.31 -10.10
C PRO A 224 -7.70 28.61 -10.81
N THR A 225 -7.25 28.78 -12.06
CA THR A 225 -7.59 29.95 -12.90
C THR A 225 -9.09 30.05 -13.19
N VAL A 226 -9.83 28.95 -13.02
CA VAL A 226 -11.29 28.92 -12.93
C VAL A 226 -11.68 28.07 -11.71
N ARG A 227 -12.15 28.71 -10.63
CA ARG A 227 -12.80 27.98 -9.53
C ARG A 227 -14.13 27.40 -10.02
N LEU A 228 -14.28 26.08 -9.87
CA LEU A 228 -15.52 25.38 -10.20
C LEU A 228 -16.58 25.55 -9.11
N THR A 229 -17.86 25.53 -9.46
CA THR A 229 -18.95 25.42 -8.48
C THR A 229 -19.10 23.98 -8.03
N LEU A 230 -19.69 23.75 -6.85
CA LEU A 230 -19.89 22.41 -6.29
C LEU A 230 -20.69 21.48 -7.22
N GLU A 231 -21.62 22.04 -7.98
CA GLU A 231 -22.43 21.34 -8.99
C GLU A 231 -21.54 20.83 -10.10
N ARG A 232 -20.71 21.71 -10.69
CA ARG A 232 -19.72 21.31 -11.70
C ARG A 232 -18.69 20.33 -11.16
N ILE A 233 -18.36 20.38 -9.86
CA ILE A 233 -17.47 19.40 -9.24
C ILE A 233 -18.15 18.02 -9.19
N LYS A 234 -19.42 17.95 -8.74
CA LYS A 234 -20.21 16.70 -8.74
C LYS A 234 -20.35 16.11 -10.14
N ASP A 235 -20.73 16.93 -11.13
CA ASP A 235 -20.98 16.49 -12.50
C ASP A 235 -19.70 15.89 -13.13
N ASN A 236 -18.55 16.56 -12.97
CA ASN A 236 -17.28 16.06 -13.50
C ASN A 236 -16.77 14.83 -12.74
N LEU A 237 -16.88 14.79 -11.40
CA LEU A 237 -16.49 13.60 -10.63
C LEU A 237 -17.35 12.38 -11.03
N GLN A 238 -18.66 12.57 -11.23
CA GLN A 238 -19.53 11.48 -11.68
C GLN A 238 -19.14 10.99 -13.09
N ASP A 239 -18.96 11.89 -14.05
CA ASP A 239 -18.55 11.55 -15.43
C ASP A 239 -17.19 10.84 -15.49
N LEU A 240 -16.21 11.26 -14.69
CA LEU A 240 -14.87 10.65 -14.63
C LEU A 240 -14.89 9.27 -13.96
N VAL A 241 -15.62 9.13 -12.85
CA VAL A 241 -15.66 7.88 -12.07
C VAL A 241 -16.53 6.81 -12.74
N GLU A 242 -17.61 7.22 -13.44
CA GLU A 242 -18.52 6.31 -14.15
C GLU A 242 -17.84 5.59 -15.33
N LYS A 243 -16.83 6.19 -15.96
CA LYS A 243 -16.10 5.60 -17.09
C LYS A 243 -15.08 4.55 -16.64
N LYS A 244 -15.29 3.29 -17.02
CA LYS A 244 -14.40 2.17 -16.66
C LYS A 244 -12.97 2.30 -17.23
N GLU A 245 -12.81 2.95 -18.39
CA GLU A 245 -11.50 3.18 -19.03
C GLU A 245 -10.63 4.27 -18.36
N VAL A 246 -11.19 5.03 -17.40
CA VAL A 246 -10.48 6.12 -16.72
C VAL A 246 -9.69 5.55 -15.54
N ARG A 247 -8.35 5.59 -15.62
CA ARG A 247 -7.44 5.27 -14.51
C ARG A 247 -7.56 6.29 -13.36
N ASN A 248 -7.27 5.88 -12.12
CA ASN A 248 -7.36 6.75 -10.96
C ASN A 248 -6.39 7.95 -11.06
N GLU A 249 -5.22 7.75 -11.69
CA GLU A 249 -4.31 8.83 -12.12
C GLU A 249 -5.05 10.03 -12.76
N LYS A 250 -6.05 9.77 -13.61
CA LYS A 250 -6.75 10.81 -14.40
C LYS A 250 -7.84 11.52 -13.60
N ILE A 251 -8.31 10.91 -12.52
CA ILE A 251 -9.19 11.55 -11.53
C ILE A 251 -8.34 12.43 -10.61
N PHE A 252 -7.17 11.94 -10.18
CA PHE A 252 -6.18 12.76 -9.46
C PHE A 252 -5.70 13.96 -10.30
N ASP A 253 -5.27 13.77 -11.55
CA ASP A 253 -4.91 14.87 -12.48
C ASP A 253 -5.97 15.97 -12.52
N TRP A 254 -7.25 15.57 -12.61
CA TRP A 254 -8.36 16.51 -12.70
C TRP A 254 -8.58 17.25 -11.37
N ILE A 255 -8.54 16.55 -10.23
CA ILE A 255 -8.66 17.19 -8.92
C ILE A 255 -7.49 18.15 -8.68
N GLU A 256 -6.26 17.72 -8.94
CA GLU A 256 -5.03 18.48 -8.73
C GLU A 256 -4.90 19.70 -9.67
N ALA A 257 -5.54 19.67 -10.85
CA ALA A 257 -5.54 20.78 -11.81
C ALA A 257 -6.67 21.81 -11.59
N PHE A 258 -7.80 21.42 -10.97
CA PHE A 258 -9.00 22.28 -10.88
C PHE A 258 -9.44 22.64 -9.46
N LEU A 259 -9.00 21.93 -8.41
CA LEU A 259 -9.37 22.20 -7.02
C LEU A 259 -8.14 22.64 -6.20
N ASP A 260 -8.33 23.60 -5.29
CA ASP A 260 -7.30 23.98 -4.31
C ASP A 260 -7.39 23.11 -3.04
N ASP A 261 -6.30 23.07 -2.25
CA ASP A 261 -6.18 22.26 -1.02
C ASP A 261 -7.26 22.59 0.03
N PHE A 262 -7.88 23.77 -0.06
CA PHE A 262 -9.04 24.15 0.75
C PHE A 262 -10.32 23.47 0.26
N THR A 263 -10.56 23.48 -1.06
CA THR A 263 -11.71 22.82 -1.69
C THR A 263 -11.66 21.30 -1.52
N THR A 264 -10.49 20.67 -1.61
CA THR A 264 -10.35 19.21 -1.39
C THR A 264 -10.53 18.79 0.08
N LYS A 265 -10.50 19.74 1.01
CA LYS A 265 -10.80 19.54 2.45
C LYS A 265 -12.17 20.10 2.87
N ASP A 266 -12.98 20.62 1.95
CA ASP A 266 -14.36 21.02 2.25
C ASP A 266 -15.26 19.76 2.34
N LYS A 267 -16.06 19.67 3.40
CA LYS A 267 -16.96 18.54 3.66
C LYS A 267 -17.88 18.21 2.48
N LYS A 268 -18.29 19.21 1.69
CA LYS A 268 -19.17 19.04 0.52
C LYS A 268 -18.44 18.39 -0.66
N PHE A 269 -17.12 18.59 -0.79
CA PHE A 269 -16.29 17.84 -1.75
C PHE A 269 -16.19 16.37 -1.34
N ILE A 270 -15.91 16.08 -0.07
CA ILE A 270 -15.88 14.69 0.45
C ILE A 270 -17.22 13.99 0.19
N ARG A 271 -18.34 14.65 0.50
CA ARG A 271 -19.69 14.14 0.18
C ARG A 271 -19.91 13.94 -1.31
N ALA A 272 -19.43 14.85 -2.17
CA ALA A 272 -19.55 14.73 -3.62
C ALA A 272 -18.75 13.54 -4.17
N LEU A 273 -17.51 13.35 -3.71
CA LEU A 273 -16.63 12.26 -4.11
C LEU A 273 -17.20 10.89 -3.69
N MET A 274 -17.61 10.72 -2.43
CA MET A 274 -18.25 9.48 -1.96
C MET A 274 -19.56 9.20 -2.71
N THR A 275 -20.36 10.23 -2.99
CA THR A 275 -21.57 10.08 -3.83
C THR A 275 -21.22 9.61 -5.23
N ALA A 276 -20.17 10.16 -5.87
CA ALA A 276 -19.77 9.79 -7.23
C ALA A 276 -19.28 8.32 -7.29
N VAL A 277 -18.44 7.90 -6.34
CA VAL A 277 -17.95 6.51 -6.27
C VAL A 277 -19.09 5.53 -6.03
N CYS A 278 -19.87 5.70 -4.95
CA CYS A 278 -20.95 4.77 -4.62
C CYS A 278 -22.08 4.77 -5.65
N SER A 279 -22.44 5.91 -6.26
CA SER A 279 -23.47 5.93 -7.31
C SER A 279 -23.01 5.24 -8.60
N SER A 280 -21.73 5.32 -8.96
CA SER A 280 -21.18 4.58 -10.11
C SER A 280 -21.25 3.06 -9.93
N ALA A 281 -21.20 2.59 -8.67
CA ALA A 281 -21.30 1.17 -8.31
C ALA A 281 -22.73 0.63 -8.34
N ILE A 282 -23.76 1.50 -8.36
CA ILE A 282 -25.17 1.10 -8.26
C ILE A 282 -25.83 1.15 -9.65
N SER A 283 -26.50 0.06 -10.02
CA SER A 283 -27.27 -0.08 -11.26
C SER A 283 -28.74 -0.42 -10.95
N GLY A 284 -29.68 0.04 -11.79
CA GLY A 284 -31.12 -0.16 -11.56
C GLY A 284 -31.77 0.93 -10.69
N ARG A 285 -32.98 0.68 -10.17
CA ARG A 285 -33.76 1.60 -9.30
C ARG A 285 -34.67 0.83 -8.33
N GLY A 286 -34.94 1.43 -7.15
CA GLY A 286 -35.77 0.84 -6.10
C GLY A 286 -35.34 -0.58 -5.73
N ASN A 287 -36.30 -1.46 -5.40
CA ASN A 287 -36.04 -2.87 -5.07
C ASN A 287 -35.39 -3.74 -6.17
N ARG A 288 -35.05 -3.17 -7.34
CA ARG A 288 -34.26 -3.83 -8.39
C ARG A 288 -32.82 -3.28 -8.51
N ALA A 289 -32.44 -2.33 -7.66
CA ALA A 289 -31.08 -1.82 -7.65
C ALA A 289 -30.08 -2.90 -7.21
N LYS A 290 -28.91 -2.93 -7.84
CA LYS A 290 -27.81 -3.84 -7.55
C LYS A 290 -26.51 -3.06 -7.41
N ILE A 291 -25.68 -3.48 -6.46
CA ILE A 291 -24.35 -2.96 -6.18
C ILE A 291 -23.28 -3.84 -6.87
N ASP A 292 -22.31 -3.21 -7.51
CA ASP A 292 -21.08 -3.82 -8.04
C ASP A 292 -19.91 -3.33 -7.17
N ALA A 293 -19.65 -4.05 -6.07
CA ALA A 293 -18.63 -3.70 -5.07
C ALA A 293 -17.23 -3.50 -5.69
N THR A 294 -16.92 -4.22 -6.78
CA THR A 294 -15.64 -4.10 -7.50
C THR A 294 -15.37 -2.68 -8.00
N ARG A 295 -16.42 -1.88 -8.23
CA ARG A 295 -16.31 -0.46 -8.60
C ARG A 295 -15.97 0.47 -7.44
N ILE A 296 -16.28 0.08 -6.21
CA ILE A 296 -15.87 0.81 -5.00
C ILE A 296 -14.41 0.50 -4.73
N VAL A 297 -14.04 -0.79 -4.67
CA VAL A 297 -12.66 -1.28 -4.56
C VAL A 297 -11.72 -0.58 -5.55
N ALA A 298 -12.05 -0.61 -6.86
CA ALA A 298 -11.24 0.01 -7.91
C ALA A 298 -11.08 1.54 -7.81
N ARG A 299 -11.84 2.20 -6.94
CA ARG A 299 -11.79 3.65 -6.65
C ARG A 299 -11.46 3.96 -5.18
N GLY A 300 -11.28 2.94 -4.33
CA GLY A 300 -11.10 3.07 -2.88
C GLY A 300 -9.89 3.93 -2.53
N VAL A 301 -8.80 3.78 -3.28
CA VAL A 301 -7.57 4.56 -3.15
C VAL A 301 -7.78 6.07 -3.33
N ILE A 302 -8.78 6.49 -4.13
CA ILE A 302 -9.15 7.90 -4.27
C ILE A 302 -9.90 8.37 -3.03
N LEU A 303 -10.79 7.55 -2.47
CA LEU A 303 -11.48 7.86 -1.22
C LEU A 303 -10.45 7.98 -0.08
N GLN A 304 -9.59 6.97 0.12
CA GLN A 304 -8.49 6.99 1.09
C GLN A 304 -7.62 8.26 0.96
N LYS A 305 -7.26 8.66 -0.27
CA LYS A 305 -6.44 9.87 -0.50
C LYS A 305 -7.13 11.18 -0.08
N TYR A 306 -8.45 11.27 0.00
CA TYR A 306 -9.14 12.51 0.40
C TYR A 306 -9.86 12.43 1.76
N LEU A 307 -10.17 11.22 2.25
CA LEU A 307 -10.60 10.97 3.62
C LEU A 307 -9.40 11.02 4.58
N ASP A 308 -8.20 10.63 4.12
CA ASP A 308 -6.90 10.90 4.76
C ASP A 308 -6.79 10.35 6.20
N HIS A 309 -7.54 9.28 6.50
CA HIS A 309 -7.78 8.68 7.82
C HIS A 309 -8.30 9.68 8.88
N GLN A 310 -9.06 10.69 8.43
CA GLN A 310 -9.68 11.70 9.29
C GLN A 310 -11.16 11.35 9.49
N VAL A 311 -11.49 10.88 10.70
CA VAL A 311 -12.84 10.47 11.12
C VAL A 311 -13.92 11.51 10.80
N GLU A 312 -13.60 12.81 10.85
CA GLU A 312 -14.53 13.89 10.47
C GLU A 312 -14.92 13.86 8.96
N PHE A 313 -14.00 13.46 8.07
CA PHE A 313 -14.26 13.30 6.65
C PHE A 313 -14.93 11.96 6.34
N GLU A 314 -14.50 10.88 6.99
CA GLU A 314 -15.13 9.56 6.89
C GLU A 314 -16.60 9.60 7.31
N LEU A 315 -16.91 10.26 8.43
CA LEU A 315 -18.28 10.49 8.90
C LEU A 315 -19.12 11.30 7.90
N GLN A 316 -18.53 12.30 7.23
CA GLN A 316 -19.20 13.02 6.14
C GLN A 316 -19.44 12.13 4.92
N ALA A 317 -18.53 11.22 4.61
CA ALA A 317 -18.71 10.23 3.55
C ALA A 317 -19.87 9.27 3.87
N LEU A 318 -19.98 8.78 5.12
CA LEU A 318 -21.10 7.96 5.59
C LEU A 318 -22.45 8.71 5.51
N TYR A 319 -22.50 10.00 5.87
CA TYR A 319 -23.72 10.81 5.68
C TYR A 319 -24.08 11.02 4.19
N ALA A 320 -23.10 11.15 3.29
CA ALA A 320 -23.37 11.19 1.85
C ALA A 320 -23.94 9.87 1.32
N LEU A 321 -23.38 8.75 1.76
CA LEU A 321 -23.86 7.40 1.45
C LEU A 321 -25.28 7.16 1.96
N GLN A 322 -25.59 7.57 3.20
CA GLN A 322 -26.94 7.53 3.76
C GLN A 322 -27.94 8.31 2.88
N ALA A 323 -27.60 9.55 2.50
CA ALA A 323 -28.45 10.38 1.64
C ALA A 323 -28.63 9.79 0.23
N LEU A 324 -27.57 9.20 -0.35
CA LEU A 324 -27.63 8.49 -1.63
C LEU A 324 -28.57 7.28 -1.57
N VAL A 325 -28.44 6.42 -0.55
CA VAL A 325 -29.31 5.25 -0.38
C VAL A 325 -30.75 5.64 -0.06
N HIS A 326 -30.97 6.73 0.70
CA HIS A 326 -32.31 7.27 0.93
C HIS A 326 -32.97 7.72 -0.37
N LYS A 327 -32.25 8.48 -1.21
CA LYS A 327 -32.71 8.92 -2.55
C LYS A 327 -32.98 7.75 -3.51
N LEU A 328 -32.40 6.58 -3.27
CA LEU A 328 -32.64 5.34 -4.03
C LEU A 328 -33.82 4.51 -3.49
N GLU A 329 -34.54 5.01 -2.48
CA GLU A 329 -35.66 4.35 -1.78
C GLU A 329 -35.24 3.13 -0.94
N HIS A 330 -34.04 3.17 -0.36
CA HIS A 330 -33.47 2.11 0.51
C HIS A 330 -33.52 0.69 -0.10
N PRO A 331 -32.88 0.46 -1.27
CA PRO A 331 -32.82 -0.86 -1.89
C PRO A 331 -32.19 -1.90 -0.95
N PRO A 332 -32.69 -3.15 -0.95
CA PRO A 332 -32.23 -4.19 -0.02
C PRO A 332 -30.78 -4.60 -0.31
N GLY A 333 -30.01 -4.82 0.76
CA GLY A 333 -28.61 -5.28 0.71
C GLY A 333 -27.58 -4.20 0.31
N VAL A 334 -27.95 -3.22 -0.51
CA VAL A 334 -27.03 -2.23 -1.08
C VAL A 334 -26.23 -1.48 -0.01
N LEU A 335 -26.86 -0.95 1.04
CA LEU A 335 -26.12 -0.23 2.08
C LEU A 335 -25.19 -1.15 2.88
N ARG A 336 -25.64 -2.38 3.19
CA ARG A 336 -24.85 -3.39 3.92
C ARG A 336 -23.58 -3.72 3.15
N THR A 337 -23.69 -4.13 1.89
CA THR A 337 -22.53 -4.44 1.04
C THR A 337 -21.59 -3.26 0.87
N ILE A 338 -22.09 -2.01 0.85
CA ILE A 338 -21.21 -0.83 0.81
C ILE A 338 -20.50 -0.63 2.16
N PHE A 339 -21.17 -0.81 3.30
CA PHE A 339 -20.52 -0.76 4.63
C PHE A 339 -19.43 -1.82 4.75
N ASP A 340 -19.72 -3.07 4.35
CA ASP A 340 -18.74 -4.17 4.28
C ASP A 340 -17.53 -3.74 3.42
N THR A 341 -17.76 -3.34 2.16
CA THR A 341 -16.69 -2.95 1.22
C THR A 341 -15.88 -1.74 1.69
N LEU A 342 -16.46 -0.82 2.48
CA LEU A 342 -15.76 0.37 2.99
C LEU A 342 -14.93 0.08 4.25
N TYR A 343 -15.29 -0.97 5.00
CA TYR A 343 -14.51 -1.49 6.12
C TYR A 343 -13.37 -2.39 5.62
N ASP A 344 -13.70 -3.42 4.82
CA ASP A 344 -12.78 -4.45 4.32
C ASP A 344 -11.59 -3.89 3.50
N GLU A 345 -11.73 -2.69 2.95
CA GLU A 345 -10.74 -2.01 2.10
C GLU A 345 -10.02 -0.84 2.82
N ASP A 346 -10.14 -0.70 4.15
CA ASP A 346 -9.56 0.41 4.94
C ASP A 346 -9.96 1.82 4.41
N ILE A 347 -11.22 2.01 4.01
CA ILE A 347 -11.72 3.30 3.48
C ILE A 347 -12.42 4.12 4.57
N ILE A 348 -13.08 3.46 5.52
CA ILE A 348 -13.79 4.07 6.65
C ILE A 348 -13.39 3.31 7.93
N SER A 349 -12.92 4.03 8.93
CA SER A 349 -12.58 3.47 10.24
C SER A 349 -13.80 3.04 11.05
N GLU A 350 -13.59 2.09 11.94
CA GLU A 350 -14.56 1.64 12.94
C GLU A 350 -15.10 2.79 13.81
N ASP A 351 -14.24 3.73 14.25
CA ASP A 351 -14.66 4.94 14.98
C ASP A 351 -15.61 5.82 14.13
N ALA A 352 -15.36 5.99 12.82
CA ALA A 352 -16.27 6.70 11.94
C ALA A 352 -17.63 6.00 11.79
N PHE A 353 -17.66 4.66 11.71
CA PHE A 353 -18.90 3.89 11.74
C PHE A 353 -19.64 4.03 13.08
N ASN A 354 -18.94 3.92 14.21
CA ASN A 354 -19.48 4.03 15.55
C ASN A 354 -20.02 5.45 15.84
N GLN A 355 -19.32 6.50 15.42
CA GLN A 355 -19.81 7.88 15.46
C GLN A 355 -21.01 8.09 14.54
N TRP A 356 -21.06 7.45 13.36
CA TRP A 356 -22.23 7.48 12.50
C TRP A 356 -23.45 6.80 13.15
N GLU A 357 -23.30 5.63 13.78
CA GLU A 357 -24.39 4.99 14.54
C GLU A 357 -24.85 5.89 15.69
N ALA A 358 -23.93 6.40 16.51
CA ALA A 358 -24.22 7.24 17.66
C ALA A 358 -24.80 8.63 17.33
N SER A 359 -24.58 9.14 16.10
CA SER A 359 -24.91 10.51 15.71
C SER A 359 -26.39 10.89 15.87
N LYS A 360 -26.61 12.03 16.53
CA LYS A 360 -27.92 12.65 16.79
C LYS A 360 -28.05 14.03 16.12
N ASP A 361 -27.20 14.34 15.13
CA ASP A 361 -27.28 15.61 14.40
C ASP A 361 -28.64 15.72 13.68
N PRO A 362 -29.47 16.74 14.00
CA PRO A 362 -30.79 16.90 13.39
C PRO A 362 -30.78 16.98 11.86
N VAL A 363 -29.71 17.48 11.21
CA VAL A 363 -29.69 17.61 9.74
C VAL A 363 -29.33 16.30 9.02
N GLU A 364 -28.79 15.31 9.75
CA GLU A 364 -28.36 14.02 9.20
C GLU A 364 -29.29 12.85 9.62
N GLN A 365 -30.49 13.13 10.16
CA GLN A 365 -31.46 12.08 10.51
C GLN A 365 -32.28 11.55 9.32
N GLU A 366 -32.29 12.25 8.18
CA GLU A 366 -33.09 11.86 7.01
C GLU A 366 -32.60 10.51 6.44
N GLY A 367 -33.50 9.54 6.32
CA GLY A 367 -33.18 8.16 5.92
C GLY A 367 -32.47 7.31 6.99
N LYS A 368 -31.85 7.90 8.04
CA LYS A 368 -31.04 7.17 9.04
C LYS A 368 -31.80 6.02 9.69
N GLY A 369 -33.06 6.23 10.09
CA GLY A 369 -33.88 5.20 10.75
C GLY A 369 -34.22 3.96 9.90
N VAL A 370 -34.04 4.03 8.58
CA VAL A 370 -34.13 2.86 7.68
C VAL A 370 -32.74 2.32 7.37
N ALA A 371 -31.74 3.19 7.19
CA ALA A 371 -30.33 2.81 7.03
C ALA A 371 -29.86 1.90 8.19
N MET A 372 -30.07 2.32 9.44
CA MET A 372 -29.76 1.53 10.65
C MET A 372 -30.36 0.12 10.64
N LYS A 373 -31.54 -0.07 10.03
CA LYS A 373 -32.18 -1.41 9.95
C LYS A 373 -31.54 -2.31 8.90
N GLN A 374 -30.90 -1.75 7.87
CA GLN A 374 -30.13 -2.53 6.89
C GLN A 374 -28.75 -2.94 7.42
N VAL A 375 -28.10 -2.07 8.20
CA VAL A 375 -26.74 -2.29 8.72
C VAL A 375 -26.70 -2.79 10.17
N PHE A 376 -27.84 -3.13 10.79
CA PHE A 376 -27.88 -3.67 12.16
C PHE A 376 -26.91 -4.84 12.36
N GLN A 377 -26.92 -5.82 11.45
CA GLN A 377 -26.02 -6.97 11.49
C GLN A 377 -24.54 -6.65 11.22
N PHE A 378 -24.21 -5.44 10.71
CA PHE A 378 -22.82 -5.00 10.59
C PHE A 378 -22.33 -4.56 11.97
N PHE A 379 -23.09 -3.68 12.64
CA PHE A 379 -22.77 -3.24 14.01
C PHE A 379 -22.99 -4.32 15.10
N THR A 380 -23.70 -5.41 14.82
CA THR A 380 -23.68 -6.60 15.69
C THR A 380 -22.31 -7.26 15.61
N TRP A 381 -21.90 -7.67 14.39
CA TRP A 381 -20.61 -8.31 14.15
C TRP A 381 -19.42 -7.45 14.60
N LEU A 382 -19.45 -6.14 14.33
CA LEU A 382 -18.37 -5.22 14.68
C LEU A 382 -18.04 -5.25 16.19
N ARG A 383 -19.07 -5.31 17.04
CA ARG A 383 -18.93 -5.43 18.50
C ARG A 383 -18.57 -6.83 18.97
N GLU A 384 -19.06 -7.86 18.27
CA GLU A 384 -18.72 -9.26 18.56
C GLU A 384 -17.24 -9.55 18.24
N ALA A 385 -16.65 -8.82 17.29
CA ALA A 385 -15.22 -8.91 16.98
C ALA A 385 -14.34 -8.33 18.10
N ASP A 386 -14.69 -7.17 18.67
CA ASP A 386 -13.95 -6.53 19.77
C ASP A 386 -13.83 -7.45 21.01
N ASP A 387 -14.95 -8.06 21.41
CA ASP A 387 -15.03 -8.96 22.57
C ASP A 387 -14.15 -10.23 22.42
N GLU A 388 -13.78 -10.63 21.19
CA GLU A 388 -12.88 -11.76 20.93
C GLU A 388 -11.38 -11.39 20.92
N VAL A 389 -11.01 -10.10 20.88
CA VAL A 389 -9.59 -9.66 20.92
C VAL A 389 -9.07 -9.40 22.35
N ASP A 390 -9.98 -9.09 23.27
CA ASP A 390 -9.70 -8.73 24.68
C ASP A 390 -9.83 -9.93 25.66
N SER A 391 -9.94 -11.18 25.16
CA SER A 391 -10.25 -12.40 25.94
C SER A 391 -9.25 -13.55 25.82
#